data_AF-A0A7S0G4H4-F1
#
_entry.id   AF-A0A7S0G4H4-F1
#
_cell.length_a   1.000
_cell.length_b   1.000
_cell.length_c   1.000
_cell.angle_alpha   90.00
_cell.angle_beta   90.00
_cell.angle_gamma   90.00
#
_symmetry.space_group_name_H-M   'P 1'
#
loop_
_entity.id
_entity.type
_entity.pdbx_description
1 polymer ?
#
loop_
_entity_poly.entity_id
_entity_poly.type
_entity_poly.pdbx_seq_one_letter_code
_entity_poly.pdbx_strand_id
1 'polypeptide(L)'
;KVLDRPQTFSAAKSILKHVKRKGTSADEYVSLVVAVRSVRKARKTKPQRIPLTSPLYKSENAEVCFIVKDPQRTVKDYLIENGPCGVTKVLGVSKLKARYKTFESKRQLCDSFDLFLADDRVLPL
;
A
#
# COMPACT_ATOMS: atom_id res chain seq x y z
N LYS A 1 26.07 7.99 7.30
CA LYS A 1 26.16 6.84 8.24
C LYS A 1 25.27 5.74 7.70
N VAL A 2 25.86 4.63 7.28
CA VAL A 2 25.12 3.45 6.80
C VAL A 2 24.91 2.53 8.00
N LEU A 3 23.71 1.96 8.14
CA LEU A 3 23.43 0.98 9.18
C LEU A 3 24.27 -0.28 8.95
N ASP A 4 24.72 -0.90 10.05
CA ASP A 4 25.51 -2.11 9.98
C ASP A 4 24.67 -3.28 9.44
N ARG A 5 25.08 -3.82 8.29
CA ARG A 5 24.38 -4.90 7.60
C ARG A 5 24.34 -6.19 8.42
N PRO A 6 25.46 -6.74 8.93
CA PRO A 6 25.44 -7.97 9.72
C PRO A 6 24.56 -7.87 10.96
N GLN A 7 24.59 -6.75 11.69
CA GLN A 7 23.70 -6.56 12.84
C GLN A 7 22.21 -6.59 12.42
N THR A 8 21.86 -5.93 11.31
CA THR A 8 20.48 -5.91 10.79
C THR A 8 20.00 -7.31 10.38
N PHE A 9 20.86 -8.10 9.72
CA PHE A 9 20.55 -9.48 9.34
C PHE A 9 20.40 -10.40 10.55
N SER A 10 21.27 -10.26 11.54
CA SER A 10 21.19 -11.04 12.78
C SER A 10 19.88 -10.78 13.53
N ALA A 11 19.49 -9.50 13.63
CA ALA A 11 18.22 -9.10 14.23
C ALA A 11 17.02 -9.68 13.46
N ALA A 12 16.98 -9.49 12.13
CA ALA A 12 15.91 -10.02 11.29
C ALA A 12 15.76 -11.55 11.39
N LYS A 13 16.88 -12.28 11.36
CA LYS A 13 16.91 -13.75 11.51
C LYS A 13 16.36 -14.18 12.87
N SER A 14 16.69 -13.44 13.94
CA SER A 14 16.23 -13.73 15.30
C SER A 14 14.72 -13.52 15.45
N ILE A 15 14.18 -12.47 14.82
CA ILE A 15 12.73 -12.21 14.77
C ILE A 15 12.01 -13.34 14.02
N LEU A 16 12.50 -13.72 12.84
CA LEU A 16 11.93 -14.81 12.04
C LEU A 16 11.93 -16.16 12.79
N LYS A 17 12.98 -16.43 13.58
CA LYS A 17 13.05 -17.62 14.42
C LYS A 17 12.00 -17.59 15.54
N HIS A 18 11.79 -16.43 16.15
CA HIS A 18 10.81 -16.25 17.22
C HIS A 18 9.38 -16.45 16.71
N VAL A 19 9.07 -15.84 15.57
CA VAL A 19 7.80 -15.99 14.85
C VAL A 19 7.47 -17.46 14.59
N LYS A 20 8.40 -18.21 13.97
CA LYS A 20 8.21 -19.66 13.71
C LYS A 20 7.95 -20.47 14.97
N ARG A 21 8.54 -20.08 16.11
CA ARG A 21 8.37 -20.78 17.38
C ARG A 21 7.04 -20.48 18.06
N LYS A 22 6.51 -19.26 17.89
CA LYS A 22 5.33 -18.78 18.60
C LYS A 22 4.01 -19.22 17.95
N GLY A 23 4.06 -19.81 16.74
CA GLY A 23 2.92 -20.48 16.11
C GLY A 23 1.66 -19.59 16.08
N THR A 24 1.83 -18.31 15.73
CA THR A 24 0.73 -17.35 15.74
C THR A 24 0.09 -17.31 14.35
N SER A 25 -1.24 -17.39 14.31
CA SER A 25 -2.01 -17.40 13.06
C SER A 25 -2.55 -16.01 12.73
N ALA A 26 -2.39 -15.66 11.44
CA ALA A 26 -2.91 -14.51 10.68
C ALA A 26 -2.15 -13.17 10.77
N ASP A 27 -1.73 -12.68 9.60
CA ASP A 27 -1.20 -11.35 9.24
C ASP A 27 0.01 -10.84 10.03
N GLU A 28 1.13 -11.56 9.94
CA GLU A 28 2.40 -11.10 10.48
C GLU A 28 3.13 -10.16 9.49
N TYR A 29 3.14 -8.87 9.81
CA TYR A 29 3.98 -7.88 9.15
C TYR A 29 5.18 -7.50 10.02
N VAL A 30 6.34 -7.32 9.39
CA VAL A 30 7.53 -6.77 10.05
C VAL A 30 7.50 -5.26 9.90
N SER A 31 7.48 -4.53 11.03
CA SER A 31 7.55 -3.06 11.05
C SER A 31 8.90 -2.58 11.60
N LEU A 32 9.39 -1.45 11.08
CA LEU A 32 10.58 -0.77 11.56
C LEU A 32 10.17 0.55 12.22
N VAL A 33 10.45 0.68 13.52
CA VAL A 33 10.20 1.93 14.27
C VAL A 33 11.41 2.85 14.14
N VAL A 34 11.22 4.02 13.54
CA VAL A 34 12.27 5.03 13.39
C VAL A 34 12.06 6.15 14.41
N ALA A 35 12.90 6.17 15.45
CA ALA A 35 12.91 7.25 16.43
C ALA A 35 13.79 8.41 15.94
N VAL A 36 13.23 9.63 15.90
CA VAL A 36 13.93 10.84 15.50
C VAL A 36 13.97 11.84 16.66
N ARG A 37 15.07 12.60 16.78
CA ARG A 37 15.25 13.61 17.85
C ARG A 37 14.26 14.78 17.74
N SER A 38 13.89 15.17 16.52
CA SER A 38 12.96 16.26 16.28
C SER A 38 12.15 15.98 15.02
N VAL A 39 10.83 16.05 15.14
CA VAL A 39 9.91 15.96 14.01
C VAL A 39 9.66 17.37 13.47
N ARG A 40 9.74 17.58 12.15
CA ARG A 40 9.40 18.88 11.56
C ARG A 40 7.91 19.19 11.79
N LYS A 41 7.58 20.41 12.23
CA LYS A 41 6.20 20.84 12.55
C LYS A 41 5.23 20.81 11.37
N ALA A 42 5.73 20.97 10.14
CA ALA A 42 4.90 20.84 8.93
C ALA A 42 4.55 19.37 8.70
N ARG A 43 3.46 18.90 9.32
CA ARG A 43 2.87 17.59 9.03
C ARG A 43 2.38 17.58 7.58
N LYS A 44 3.23 17.15 6.65
CA LYS A 44 2.79 16.76 5.32
C LYS A 44 2.06 15.43 5.47
N THR A 45 0.72 15.46 5.37
CA THR A 45 -0.12 14.24 5.46
C THR A 45 0.09 13.31 4.26
N LYS A 46 0.72 13.80 3.18
CA LYS A 46 1.02 13.02 1.98
C LYS A 46 2.09 11.95 2.27
N PRO A 47 1.76 10.65 2.18
CA PRO A 47 2.74 9.57 2.31
C PRO A 47 3.86 9.74 1.28
N GLN A 48 5.09 9.46 1.69
CA GLN A 48 6.24 9.42 0.79
C GLN A 48 6.48 7.98 0.36
N ARG A 49 6.55 7.74 -0.95
CA ARG A 49 6.86 6.42 -1.49
C ARG A 49 8.36 6.15 -1.31
N ILE A 50 8.70 5.02 -0.69
CA ILE A 50 10.08 4.56 -0.55
C ILE A 50 10.32 3.50 -1.63
N PRO A 51 11.20 3.73 -2.62
CA PRO A 51 11.50 2.72 -3.62
C PRO A 51 12.22 1.54 -2.96
N LEU A 52 11.69 0.34 -3.18
CA LEU A 52 12.25 -0.90 -2.65
C LEU A 52 12.91 -1.69 -3.78
N THR A 53 14.03 -2.34 -3.48
CA THR A 53 14.73 -3.21 -4.45
C THR A 53 13.93 -4.47 -4.77
N SER A 54 13.17 -4.97 -3.79
CA SER A 54 12.27 -6.11 -3.95
C SER A 54 10.82 -5.65 -3.73
N PRO A 55 9.90 -5.91 -4.67
CA PRO A 55 8.48 -5.57 -4.51
C PRO A 55 7.84 -6.32 -3.34
N LEU A 56 6.99 -5.64 -2.56
CA LEU A 56 6.23 -6.27 -1.48
C LEU A 56 5.09 -7.16 -2.00
N TYR A 57 4.46 -6.73 -3.09
CA TYR A 57 3.34 -7.42 -3.73
C TYR A 57 3.79 -7.92 -5.11
N LYS A 58 3.44 -9.16 -5.43
CA LYS A 58 3.56 -9.71 -6.79
C LYS A 58 2.21 -9.53 -7.49
N SER A 59 2.25 -9.09 -8.75
CA SER A 59 1.04 -8.77 -9.54
C SER A 59 0.07 -9.95 -9.72
N GLU A 60 0.52 -11.18 -9.51
CA GLU A 60 -0.29 -12.40 -9.69
C GLU A 60 -1.15 -12.75 -8.46
N ASN A 61 -0.75 -12.28 -7.28
CA ASN A 61 -1.37 -12.69 -6.00
C ASN A 61 -2.03 -11.55 -5.23
N ALA A 62 -2.05 -10.33 -5.78
CA ALA A 62 -2.53 -9.15 -5.07
C ALA A 62 -3.70 -8.51 -5.81
N GLU A 63 -4.79 -8.24 -5.09
CA GLU A 63 -5.90 -7.45 -5.61
C GLU A 63 -5.59 -5.96 -5.49
N VAL A 64 -5.41 -5.29 -6.63
CA VAL A 64 -5.03 -3.87 -6.67
C VAL A 64 -6.20 -3.00 -7.13
N CYS A 65 -6.54 -2.01 -6.30
CA CYS A 65 -7.53 -0.97 -6.62
C CYS A 65 -6.84 0.35 -6.96
N PHE A 66 -7.10 0.88 -8.15
CA PHE A 66 -6.55 2.15 -8.61
C PHE A 66 -7.59 3.27 -8.59
N ILE A 67 -7.35 4.28 -7.77
CA ILE A 67 -8.21 5.45 -7.59
C ILE A 67 -7.72 6.59 -8.48
N VAL A 68 -8.60 7.06 -9.37
CA VAL A 68 -8.28 8.04 -10.40
C VAL A 68 -9.22 9.24 -10.35
N LYS A 69 -8.73 10.40 -10.78
CA LYS A 69 -9.60 11.56 -11.03
C LYS A 69 -10.49 11.26 -12.25
N ASP A 70 -11.74 11.71 -12.20
CA ASP A 70 -12.66 11.57 -13.33
C ASP A 70 -12.19 12.43 -14.54
N PRO A 71 -12.36 11.95 -15.78
CA PRO A 71 -13.07 10.74 -16.20
C PRO A 71 -12.22 9.46 -16.10
N GLN A 72 -12.79 8.42 -15.47
CA GLN A 72 -12.13 7.12 -15.32
C GLN A 72 -11.97 6.30 -16.62
N ARG A 73 -12.68 6.64 -17.70
CA ARG A 73 -12.74 5.83 -18.93
C ARG A 73 -11.39 5.85 -19.66
N THR A 74 -10.81 7.03 -19.83
CA THR A 74 -9.49 7.23 -20.46
C THR A 74 -8.39 6.40 -19.78
N VAL A 75 -8.43 6.30 -18.45
CA VAL A 75 -7.43 5.52 -17.70
C VAL A 75 -7.64 4.02 -17.88
N LYS A 76 -8.90 3.56 -17.98
CA LYS A 76 -9.19 2.16 -18.27
C LYS A 76 -8.73 1.77 -19.67
N ASP A 77 -9.02 2.61 -20.66
CA ASP A 77 -8.64 2.36 -22.05
C ASP A 77 -7.10 2.29 -22.15
N TYR A 78 -6.39 3.22 -21.49
CA TYR A 78 -4.93 3.20 -21.40
C TYR A 78 -4.38 1.93 -20.72
N LEU A 79 -5.02 1.43 -19.66
CA LEU A 79 -4.60 0.20 -18.98
C LEU A 79 -4.82 -1.04 -19.85
N ILE A 80 -5.84 -1.04 -20.71
CA ILE A 80 -6.09 -2.14 -21.65
C ILE A 80 -5.05 -2.14 -22.77
N GLU A 81 -4.73 -0.97 -23.31
CA GLU A 81 -3.74 -0.82 -24.39
C GLU A 81 -2.32 -1.19 -23.97
N ASN A 82 -1.92 -0.87 -22.74
CA ASN A 82 -0.55 -1.09 -22.24
C ASN A 82 -0.33 -2.46 -21.57
N GLY A 83 -1.32 -3.36 -21.60
CA GLY A 83 -1.22 -4.72 -21.08
C GLY A 83 -1.48 -4.87 -19.58
N PRO A 84 -1.43 -6.10 -19.04
CA PRO A 84 -1.86 -6.40 -17.68
C PRO A 84 -0.93 -5.76 -16.64
N CYS A 85 -1.33 -4.61 -16.12
CA CYS A 85 -0.61 -3.89 -15.06
C CYS A 85 -0.83 -4.44 -13.64
N GLY A 86 -1.45 -5.62 -13.50
CA GLY A 86 -1.83 -6.17 -12.18
C GLY A 86 -2.89 -5.34 -11.45
N VAL A 87 -3.65 -4.50 -12.16
CA VAL A 87 -4.74 -3.68 -11.58
C VAL A 87 -6.07 -4.40 -11.76
N THR A 88 -6.68 -4.79 -10.65
CA THR A 88 -7.98 -5.50 -10.63
C THR A 88 -9.15 -4.56 -10.88
N LYS A 89 -9.14 -3.36 -10.27
CA LYS A 89 -10.26 -2.42 -10.36
C LYS A 89 -9.80 -0.98 -10.46
N VAL A 90 -10.37 -0.23 -11.40
CA VAL A 90 -10.21 1.22 -11.50
C VAL A 90 -11.47 1.91 -10.98
N LEU A 91 -11.30 2.83 -10.03
CA LEU A 91 -12.37 3.55 -9.35
C LEU A 91 -12.19 5.07 -9.49
N GLY A 92 -13.17 5.75 -10.08
CA GLY A 92 -13.22 7.21 -10.11
C GLY A 92 -13.63 7.81 -8.76
N VAL A 93 -13.11 9.00 -8.42
CA VAL A 93 -13.44 9.71 -7.17
C VAL A 93 -14.95 9.93 -7.01
N SER A 94 -15.67 10.28 -8.08
CA SER A 94 -17.12 10.46 -8.02
C SER A 94 -17.86 9.18 -7.65
N LYS A 95 -17.41 8.03 -8.18
CA LYS A 95 -18.00 6.72 -7.87
C LYS A 95 -17.66 6.24 -6.47
N LEU A 96 -16.44 6.52 -6.00
CA LEU A 96 -16.04 6.24 -4.63
C LEU A 96 -16.97 6.98 -3.65
N LYS A 97 -17.20 8.27 -3.86
CA LYS A 97 -18.09 9.10 -3.02
C LYS A 97 -19.56 8.66 -3.08
N ALA A 98 -20.04 8.23 -4.25
CA ALA A 98 -21.43 7.83 -4.44
C ALA A 98 -21.74 6.42 -3.88
N ARG A 99 -20.88 5.43 -4.15
CA ARG A 99 -21.14 4.01 -3.82
C ARG A 99 -20.67 3.63 -2.43
N TYR A 100 -19.61 4.26 -1.92
CA TYR A 100 -18.98 3.89 -0.65
C TYR A 100 -19.15 4.98 0.41
N LYS A 101 -20.39 5.46 0.58
CA LYS A 101 -20.72 6.54 1.55
C LYS A 101 -20.77 6.02 2.99
N THR A 102 -21.37 4.84 3.21
CA THR A 102 -21.55 4.25 4.54
C THR A 102 -20.26 3.63 5.06
N PHE A 103 -20.08 3.59 6.39
CA PHE A 103 -18.89 2.99 6.99
C PHE A 103 -18.76 1.49 6.65
N GLU A 104 -19.86 0.77 6.60
CA GLU A 104 -19.89 -0.65 6.23
C GLU A 104 -19.36 -0.87 4.81
N SER A 105 -19.85 -0.10 3.83
CA SER A 105 -19.38 -0.22 2.45
C SER A 105 -17.88 0.10 2.31
N LYS A 106 -17.37 1.06 3.08
CA LYS A 106 -15.93 1.38 3.10
C LYS A 106 -15.10 0.24 3.68
N ARG A 107 -15.57 -0.40 4.76
CA ARG A 107 -14.91 -1.57 5.35
C ARG A 107 -14.86 -2.72 4.35
N GLN A 108 -16.01 -3.04 3.75
CA GLN A 108 -16.08 -4.06 2.68
C GLN A 108 -15.11 -3.75 1.54
N LEU A 109 -15.00 -2.48 1.11
CA LEU A 109 -14.04 -2.09 0.08
C LEU A 109 -12.58 -2.31 0.53
N CYS A 110 -12.24 -1.90 1.75
CA CYS A 110 -10.90 -2.10 2.31
C CYS A 110 -10.55 -3.58 2.47
N ASP A 111 -11.51 -4.43 2.83
CA ASP A 111 -11.30 -5.86 3.03
C ASP A 111 -11.21 -6.63 1.70
N SER A 112 -11.68 -6.04 0.58
CA SER A 112 -11.65 -6.67 -0.73
C SER A 112 -10.31 -6.56 -1.46
N PHE A 113 -9.46 -5.58 -1.12
CA PHE A 113 -8.25 -5.27 -1.91
C PHE A 113 -7.02 -5.25 -1.01
N ASP A 114 -5.92 -5.83 -1.48
CA ASP A 114 -4.63 -5.84 -0.77
C ASP A 114 -3.89 -4.51 -0.90
N LEU A 115 -4.06 -3.82 -2.04
CA LEU A 115 -3.32 -2.61 -2.36
C LEU A 115 -4.19 -1.54 -3.00
N PHE A 116 -4.13 -0.32 -2.45
CA PHE A 116 -4.73 0.86 -3.05
C PHE A 116 -3.66 1.75 -3.66
N LEU A 117 -3.81 2.04 -4.95
CA LEU A 117 -3.03 3.04 -5.66
C LEU A 117 -3.92 4.26 -5.88
N ALA A 118 -3.35 5.45 -5.76
CA ALA A 118 -4.05 6.69 -6.08
C ALA A 118 -3.18 7.57 -6.94
N ASP A 119 -3.83 8.27 -7.87
CA ASP A 119 -3.22 9.38 -8.60
C ASP A 119 -2.85 10.51 -7.62
N ASP A 120 -1.70 11.14 -7.86
CA ASP A 120 -1.22 12.27 -7.06
C ASP A 120 -2.20 13.45 -7.02
N ARG A 121 -3.10 13.56 -8.01
CA ARG A 121 -4.15 14.60 -8.04
C ARG A 121 -5.32 14.31 -7.09
N VAL A 122 -5.43 13.08 -6.60
CA VAL A 122 -6.47 12.65 -5.64
C VAL A 122 -6.00 12.83 -4.19
N LEU A 123 -4.68 12.89 -3.97
CA LEU A 123 -4.03 13.13 -2.67
C LEU A 123 -3.53 14.59 -2.63
N PRO A 124 -3.93 15.52 -1.73
CA PRO A 124 -4.88 15.47 -0.62
C PRO A 124 -6.14 16.32 -0.86
N LEU A 125 -7.31 15.69 -0.79
CA LEU A 125 -8.57 16.29 -0.34
C LEU A 125 -8.62 16.34 1.19
#